data_AF-A0A1E7M1B2-F1
#
_entry.id   AF-A0A1E7M1B2-F1
#
_cell.length_a   1.000
_cell.length_b   1.000
_cell.length_c   1.000
_cell.angle_alpha   90.00
_cell.angle_beta   90.00
_cell.angle_gamma   90.00
#
_symmetry.space_group_name_H-M   'P 1'
#
loop_
_entity.id
_entity.type
_entity.pdbx_description
1 polymer ?
#
loop_
_entity_poly.entity_id
_entity_poly.type
_entity_poly.pdbx_seq_one_letter_code
_entity_poly.pdbx_strand_id
1 'polypeptide(L)' 'MDIQWRKSSKSSGAEGNHCLELAEYGGEILLRESDDPGVVIRTTPGRLRALLDGVKAGEFDDLT' A
#
# COMPACT_ATOMS: atom_id res chain seq x y z
N MET A 1 15.38 -5.19 14.79
CA MET A 1 14.17 -5.92 14.36
C MET A 1 13.87 -5.48 12.95
N ASP A 2 13.85 -6.44 12.01
CA ASP A 2 13.63 -6.20 10.60
C ASP A 2 12.13 -6.06 10.28
N ILE A 3 11.77 -5.10 9.43
CA ILE A 3 10.37 -4.84 9.07
C ILE A 3 9.93 -5.90 8.04
N GLN A 4 8.88 -6.66 8.38
CA GLN A 4 8.38 -7.73 7.52
C GLN A 4 7.42 -7.18 6.46
N TRP A 5 7.97 -6.84 5.29
CA TRP A 5 7.20 -6.34 4.14
C TRP A 5 6.46 -7.45 3.41
N ARG A 6 5.21 -7.18 3.05
CA ARG A 6 4.31 -8.06 2.32
C ARG A 6 3.92 -7.40 1.01
N LYS A 7 4.41 -7.94 -0.09
CA LYS A 7 4.06 -7.51 -1.45
C LYS A 7 2.70 -8.08 -1.86
N SER A 8 1.91 -7.31 -2.60
CA SER A 8 0.64 -7.77 -3.15
C SER A 8 0.83 -8.92 -4.14
N SER A 9 -0.05 -9.94 -4.12
CA SER A 9 -0.04 -11.04 -5.10
C SER A 9 -0.47 -10.63 -6.50
N LYS A 10 -1.02 -9.41 -6.68
CA LYS A 10 -1.34 -8.84 -7.99
C LYS A 10 -0.13 -8.23 -8.71
N SER A 11 1.04 -8.27 -8.07
CA SER A 11 2.32 -7.79 -8.57
C SER A 11 2.96 -8.68 -9.64
N SER A 12 2.40 -9.88 -9.90
CA SER A 12 2.95 -10.83 -10.86
C SER A 12 2.13 -10.86 -12.15
N GLY A 13 2.66 -10.24 -13.21
CA GLY A 13 2.10 -10.30 -14.57
C GLY A 13 1.98 -8.92 -15.22
N ALA A 14 2.60 -8.79 -16.40
CA ALA A 14 2.68 -7.62 -17.29
C ALA A 14 3.60 -6.45 -16.83
N GLU A 15 4.24 -5.83 -17.84
CA GLU A 15 5.07 -4.63 -17.74
C GLU A 15 4.24 -3.46 -17.18
N GLY A 16 4.73 -2.80 -16.12
CA GLY A 16 4.03 -1.68 -15.46
C GLY A 16 3.58 -1.91 -14.01
N ASN A 17 3.99 -3.00 -13.36
CA ASN A 17 3.59 -3.28 -11.97
C ASN A 17 4.35 -2.41 -10.95
N HIS A 18 3.80 -1.23 -10.63
CA HIS A 18 4.14 -0.48 -9.42
C HIS A 18 3.55 -1.22 -8.22
N CYS A 19 4.39 -2.06 -7.60
CA CYS A 19 3.94 -3.00 -6.58
C CYS A 19 3.94 -2.32 -5.22
N LEU A 20 2.75 -2.16 -4.62
CA LEU A 20 2.64 -1.71 -3.23
C LEU A 20 3.02 -2.84 -2.25
N GLU A 21 3.75 -2.46 -1.21
CA GLU A 21 4.15 -3.31 -0.09
C GLU A 21 3.61 -2.76 1.23
N LEU A 22 3.15 -3.66 2.08
CA LEU A 22 2.57 -3.34 3.39
C LEU A 22 3.37 -4.02 4.50
N ALA A 23 3.52 -3.37 5.65
CA ALA A 23 4.06 -4.00 6.86
C ALA A 23 3.32 -3.52 8.11
N GLU A 24 3.17 -4.41 9.09
CA GLU A 24 2.72 -4.04 10.43
C GLU A 24 3.92 -3.69 11.30
N TYR A 25 3.91 -2.52 11.92
CA TYR A 25 5.01 -2.08 12.79
C TYR A 25 4.47 -1.22 13.94
N GLY A 26 4.62 -1.71 15.17
CA GLY A 26 4.25 -0.95 16.38
C GLY A 26 2.77 -0.59 16.47
N GLY A 27 1.87 -1.39 15.88
CA GLY A 27 0.42 -1.13 15.84
C GLY A 27 -0.03 -0.22 14.68
N GLU A 28 0.91 0.21 13.84
CA GLU A 28 0.64 0.96 12.62
C GLU A 28 0.85 0.10 11.38
N ILE A 29 0.36 0.60 10.25
CA ILE A 29 0.63 0.06 8.93
C ILE A 29 1.61 0.97 8.20
N LEU A 30 2.65 0.37 7.67
CA LEU A 30 3.59 0.99 6.75
C LEU A 30 3.17 0.62 5.33
N LEU A 31 3.17 1.59 4.43
CA LEU A 31 2.92 1.43 3.01
C LEU A 31 4.10 2.03 2.25
N ARG A 32 4.60 1.32 1.24
CA ARG A 32 5.60 1.84 0.30
C ARG A 32 5.41 1.25 -1.08
N GLU A 33 6.01 1.87 -2.07
CA GLU A 33 6.15 1.31 -3.41
C GLU A 33 7.46 0.49 -3.49
N SER A 34 7.44 -0.60 -4.25
CA SER A 34 8.61 -1.46 -4.43
C SER A 34 9.73 -0.80 -5.25
N ASP A 35 9.41 0.17 -6.12
CA ASP A 35 10.40 0.88 -6.95
C ASP A 35 11.02 2.07 -6.22
N ASP A 36 10.25 2.72 -5.34
CA ASP A 36 10.73 3.75 -4.42
C ASP A 36 10.61 3.32 -2.94
N PRO A 37 11.50 2.42 -2.45
CA PRO A 37 11.40 1.88 -1.09
C PRO A 37 11.79 2.88 0.01
N GLY A 38 12.29 4.06 -0.36
CA GLY A 38 12.69 5.13 0.55
C GLY A 38 11.52 5.96 1.06
N VAL A 39 10.43 6.05 0.30
CA VAL A 39 9.20 6.75 0.70
C VAL A 39 8.26 5.78 1.42
N VAL A 40 8.14 5.95 2.74
CA VAL A 40 7.27 5.15 3.59
C VAL A 40 6.14 6.01 4.15
N ILE A 41 4.91 5.65 3.81
CA ILE A 41 3.70 6.23 4.39
C ILE A 41 3.34 5.44 5.64
N ARG A 42 3.17 6.13 6.77
CA ARG A 42 2.67 5.56 8.02
C ARG A 42 1.19 5.85 8.16
N THR A 43 0.40 4.82 8.43
CA THR A 43 -1.04 4.94 8.62
C THR A 43 -1.53 3.97 9.69
N THR A 44 -2.81 4.02 9.99
CA THR A 44 -3.45 3.09 10.92
C THR A 44 -4.29 2.07 10.16
N PRO A 45 -4.57 0.89 10.74
CA PRO A 45 -5.46 -0.10 10.12
C PRO A 45 -6.83 0.49 9.72
N GLY A 46 -7.39 1.37 10.57
CA GLY A 46 -8.67 2.03 10.30
C GLY A 46 -8.63 2.99 9.11
N ARG A 47 -7.56 3.79 8.99
CA ARG A 47 -7.38 4.72 7.86
C ARG A 47 -7.13 3.97 6.55
N LEU A 48 -6.30 2.92 6.59
CA LEU A 48 -6.09 2.08 5.41
C LEU A 48 -7.40 1.43 4.96
N ARG A 49 -8.23 0.95 5.89
CA ARG A 49 -9.53 0.40 5.57
C ARG A 49 -10.44 1.43 4.89
N ALA A 50 -10.54 2.63 5.46
CA ALA A 50 -11.34 3.71 4.87
C ALA A 50 -10.86 4.08 3.46
N LEU A 51 -9.55 4.17 3.24
CA LEU A 51 -8.98 4.40 1.91
C LEU A 51 -9.39 3.30 0.92
N LEU A 52 -9.28 2.03 1.32
CA LEU A 52 -9.65 0.90 0.46
C LEU A 52 -11.15 0.86 0.15
N ASP A 53 -12.01 1.23 1.09
CA ASP A 53 -13.45 1.37 0.86
C ASP A 53 -13.72 2.47 -0.18
N GLY A 54 -13.07 3.63 -0.06
CA GLY A 54 -13.26 4.71 -1.03
C GLY A 54 -12.71 4.43 -2.42
N VAL A 55 -11.55 3.76 -2.52
CA VAL A 55 -11.02 3.27 -3.80
C VAL A 55 -12.02 2.32 -4.47
N LYS A 56 -12.63 1.40 -3.71
CA LYS A 56 -13.64 0.48 -4.27
C LYS A 56 -14.93 1.16 -4.66
N ALA A 57 -15.28 2.27 -4.00
CA ALA A 57 -16.44 3.08 -4.32
C ALA A 57 -16.20 4.04 -5.50
N GLY A 58 -14.97 4.10 -6.04
CA GLY A 58 -14.60 5.00 -7.12
C GLY A 58 -14.43 6.45 -6.68
N GLU A 59 -14.29 6.74 -5.37
CA GLU A 59 -14.14 8.10 -4.84
C GLU A 59 -12.92 8.85 -5.39
N PHE A 60 -11.97 8.11 -5.97
CA PHE A 60 -10.68 8.62 -6.43
C PHE A 60 -10.47 8.47 -7.94
N ASP A 61 -11.48 8.03 -8.70
CA ASP A 61 -11.33 7.73 -10.13
C ASP A 61 -11.10 8.99 -10.99
N ASP A 62 -11.45 10.17 -10.48
CA ASP A 62 -11.20 11.46 -11.12
C ASP A 62 -9.80 12.04 -10.83
N LEU A 63 -8.96 11.35 -10.03
CA LEU A 63 -7.58 11.77 -9.75
C LEU A 63 -6.66 11.36 -10.91
N THR A 64 -6.31 12.33 -11.76
CA THR A 64 -5.31 12.21 -12.85
C THR A 64 -4.11 13.10 -12.63
#